data_AF-A0A329K1P6-F1
#
_entry.id   AF-A0A329K1P6-F1
#
_cell.length_a   1.000
_cell.length_b   1.000
_cell.length_c   1.000
_cell.angle_alpha   90.00
_cell.angle_beta   90.00
_cell.angle_gamma   90.00
#
_symmetry.space_group_name_H-M   'P 1'
#
loop_
_entity.id
_entity.type
_entity.pdbx_description
1 polymer ?
#
loop_
_entity_poly.entity_id
_entity_poly.type
_entity_poly.pdbx_seq_one_letter_code
_entity_poly.pdbx_strand_id
1 'polypeptide(L)'
;PVATAPTTFLVEGRVALSVPATWSTQRVLSGPGSARVQVTSPTDPEVALHITQSPVAGETLNGTADRLKRAIDAEPPGVFVDFDPSGTSAGRPAVTYREVRAGHQVRWTVLLDGPVRISIGCQSRPGDENTVRDACEQAVRSAHAIG
;
A
#
# COMPACT_ATOMS: atom_id res chain seq x y z
N PRO A 1 -19.76 -19.22 -7.55
CA PRO A 1 -18.54 -18.47 -7.93
C PRO A 1 -18.70 -16.99 -7.60
N VAL A 2 -17.88 -16.44 -6.70
CA VAL A 2 -17.86 -14.99 -6.44
C VAL A 2 -17.22 -14.36 -7.67
N ALA A 3 -17.93 -13.46 -8.36
CA ALA A 3 -17.39 -12.80 -9.54
C ALA A 3 -16.21 -11.92 -9.12
N THR A 4 -14.99 -12.26 -9.55
CA THR A 4 -13.83 -11.41 -9.39
C THR A 4 -14.06 -10.13 -10.19
N ALA A 5 -14.01 -8.98 -9.54
CA ALA A 5 -14.10 -7.69 -10.24
C ALA A 5 -13.03 -7.62 -11.34
N PRO A 6 -13.35 -7.06 -12.53
CA PRO A 6 -12.37 -6.94 -13.61
C PRO A 6 -11.17 -6.11 -13.13
N THR A 7 -9.96 -6.55 -13.48
CA THR A 7 -8.71 -5.88 -13.14
C THR A 7 -8.03 -5.31 -14.38
N THR A 8 -7.22 -4.27 -14.18
CA THR A 8 -6.32 -3.71 -15.19
C THR A 8 -4.92 -3.55 -14.59
N PHE A 9 -3.90 -3.49 -15.45
CA PHE A 9 -2.54 -3.18 -15.01
C PHE A 9 -2.38 -1.67 -14.82
N LEU A 10 -1.92 -1.30 -13.63
CA LEU A 10 -1.37 0.01 -13.34
C LEU A 10 0.14 -0.08 -13.42
N VAL A 11 0.73 0.77 -14.26
CA VAL A 11 2.19 0.97 -14.32
C VAL A 11 2.49 2.36 -13.79
N GLU A 12 3.29 2.43 -12.74
CA GLU A 12 3.85 3.67 -12.22
C GLU A 12 5.36 3.52 -12.13
N GLY A 13 6.12 4.38 -12.80
CA GLY A 13 7.58 4.34 -12.76
C GLY A 13 8.13 2.95 -13.10
N ARG A 14 8.81 2.33 -12.14
CA ARG A 14 9.41 0.98 -12.23
C ARG A 14 8.55 -0.11 -11.62
N VAL A 15 7.27 0.13 -11.35
CA VAL A 15 6.39 -0.82 -10.69
C VAL A 15 5.15 -1.07 -11.53
N ALA A 16 4.78 -2.35 -11.67
CA ALA A 16 3.49 -2.77 -12.21
C ALA A 16 2.70 -3.57 -11.17
N LEU A 17 1.38 -3.36 -11.15
CA LEU A 17 0.45 -4.10 -10.29
C LEU A 17 -0.95 -4.13 -10.92
N SER A 18 -1.78 -5.08 -10.49
CA SER A 18 -3.19 -5.15 -10.86
C SER A 18 -4.06 -4.34 -9.90
N VAL A 19 -4.97 -3.53 -10.45
CA VAL A 19 -5.97 -2.76 -9.70
C VAL A 19 -7.36 -2.99 -10.30
N PRO A 20 -8.46 -2.73 -9.56
CA PRO A 20 -9.80 -2.83 -10.13
C PRO A 20 -9.97 -1.88 -11.33
N ALA A 21 -10.46 -2.40 -12.45
CA ALA A 21 -10.55 -1.66 -13.71
C ALA A 21 -11.56 -0.50 -13.67
N THR A 22 -12.50 -0.52 -12.73
CA THR A 22 -13.53 0.51 -12.57
C THR A 22 -13.13 1.62 -11.60
N TRP A 23 -11.98 1.51 -10.93
CA TRP A 23 -11.52 2.51 -9.96
C TRP A 23 -10.76 3.61 -10.66
N SER A 24 -10.93 4.85 -10.19
CA SER A 24 -10.25 6.01 -10.77
C SER A 24 -8.83 6.12 -10.25
N THR A 25 -7.86 6.33 -11.14
CA THR A 25 -6.44 6.51 -10.80
C THR A 25 -6.04 7.98 -10.86
N GLN A 26 -5.37 8.47 -9.82
CA GLN A 26 -4.83 9.83 -9.75
C GLN A 26 -3.40 9.83 -9.19
N ARG A 27 -2.52 10.67 -9.74
CA ARG A 27 -1.23 10.98 -9.11
C ARG A 27 -1.40 12.14 -8.14
N VAL A 28 -1.10 11.90 -6.87
CA VAL A 28 -1.06 12.92 -5.82
C VAL A 28 0.40 13.30 -5.63
N LEU A 29 0.77 14.48 -6.15
CA LEU A 29 2.16 14.96 -6.17
C LEU A 29 2.47 16.00 -5.08
N SER A 30 1.44 16.52 -4.42
CA SER A 30 1.54 17.57 -3.40
C SER A 30 0.55 17.31 -2.26
N GLY A 31 0.78 17.97 -1.13
CA GLY A 31 0.03 17.78 0.11
C GLY A 31 0.76 16.93 1.14
N PRO A 32 0.12 16.60 2.27
CA PRO A 32 0.73 15.82 3.33
C PRO A 32 1.10 14.39 2.91
N GLY A 33 2.28 13.95 3.33
CA GLY A 33 2.81 12.62 3.04
C GLY A 33 3.60 12.55 1.72
N SER A 34 4.01 11.34 1.35
CA SER A 34 4.77 11.11 0.11
C SER A 34 3.90 11.22 -1.12
N ALA A 35 4.49 11.70 -2.22
CA ALA A 35 3.90 11.61 -3.55
C ALA A 35 3.55 10.15 -3.86
N ARG A 36 2.35 9.92 -4.38
CA ARG A 36 1.75 8.59 -4.51
C ARG A 36 0.78 8.53 -5.68
N VAL A 37 0.57 7.33 -6.19
CA VAL A 37 -0.64 7.04 -6.98
C VAL A 37 -1.74 6.64 -6.01
N GLN A 38 -2.93 7.19 -6.22
CA GLN A 38 -4.14 6.82 -5.51
C GLN A 38 -5.13 6.22 -6.50
N VAL A 39 -5.68 5.06 -6.16
CA VAL A 39 -6.71 4.36 -6.94
C VAL A 39 -7.95 4.26 -6.06
N THR A 40 -9.03 4.93 -6.44
CA THR A 40 -10.20 5.14 -5.56
C THR A 40 -11.43 4.45 -6.10
N SER A 41 -12.20 3.82 -5.20
CA SER A 41 -13.47 3.19 -5.53
C SER A 41 -14.48 4.22 -6.07
N PRO A 42 -15.25 3.88 -7.12
CA PRO A 42 -16.27 4.79 -7.65
C PRO A 42 -17.48 4.94 -6.72
N THR A 43 -17.65 4.02 -5.76
CA THR A 43 -18.82 4.00 -4.86
C THR A 43 -18.52 4.58 -3.48
N ASP A 44 -17.25 4.72 -3.11
CA ASP A 44 -16.85 5.21 -1.79
C ASP A 44 -15.45 5.82 -1.80
N PRO A 45 -15.30 7.14 -1.57
CA PRO A 45 -14.00 7.80 -1.59
C PRO A 45 -13.07 7.37 -0.45
N GLU A 46 -13.60 6.77 0.63
CA GLU A 46 -12.78 6.24 1.72
C GLU A 46 -12.21 4.85 1.44
N VAL A 47 -12.58 4.24 0.31
CA VAL A 47 -12.05 2.95 -0.15
C VAL A 47 -11.06 3.23 -1.28
N ALA A 48 -9.77 3.16 -0.97
CA ALA A 48 -8.71 3.50 -1.90
C ALA A 48 -7.44 2.65 -1.70
N LEU A 49 -6.65 2.53 -2.77
CA LEU A 49 -5.28 2.02 -2.74
C LEU A 49 -4.31 3.18 -2.91
N HIS A 50 -3.24 3.18 -2.13
CA HIS A 50 -2.12 4.11 -2.26
C HIS A 50 -0.87 3.35 -2.67
N ILE A 51 -0.16 3.83 -3.68
CA ILE A 51 1.05 3.19 -4.18
C ILE A 51 2.18 4.20 -4.17
N THR A 52 3.25 3.85 -3.46
CA THR A 52 4.52 4.56 -3.55
C THR A 52 5.64 3.59 -3.89
N GLN A 53 6.68 4.13 -4.49
CA GLN A 53 7.89 3.36 -4.80
C GLN A 53 9.12 4.17 -4.40
N SER A 54 10.16 3.46 -3.99
CA SER A 54 11.47 4.05 -3.76
C SER A 54 12.54 3.12 -4.32
N PRO A 55 13.52 3.62 -5.08
CA PRO A 55 14.68 2.81 -5.43
C PRO A 55 15.46 2.47 -4.15
N VAL A 56 15.98 1.25 -4.10
CA VAL A 56 16.81 0.75 -3.01
C VAL A 56 18.01 0.00 -3.56
N ALA A 57 19.14 0.05 -2.86
CA ALA A 57 20.38 -0.60 -3.25
C ALA A 57 20.70 -1.75 -2.30
N GLY A 58 20.34 -2.98 -2.67
CA GLY A 58 20.61 -4.17 -1.86
C GLY A 58 19.95 -4.16 -0.49
N GLU A 59 18.85 -3.43 -0.32
CA GLU A 59 18.14 -3.33 0.96
C GLU A 59 17.50 -4.68 1.30
N THR A 60 17.53 -5.05 2.58
CA THR A 60 16.84 -6.23 3.11
C THR A 60 15.53 -5.82 3.77
N LEU A 61 14.59 -6.75 3.90
CA LEU A 61 13.31 -6.45 4.55
C LEU A 61 13.48 -5.99 6.00
N ASN A 62 14.49 -6.54 6.71
CA ASN A 62 14.86 -6.08 8.04
C ASN A 62 15.40 -4.64 8.04
N GLY A 63 16.25 -4.28 7.07
CA GLY A 63 16.72 -2.90 6.90
C GLY A 63 15.58 -1.93 6.60
N THR A 64 14.61 -2.36 5.80
CA THR A 64 13.35 -1.62 5.59
C THR A 64 12.56 -1.47 6.88
N ALA A 65 12.44 -2.53 7.68
CA ALA A 65 11.76 -2.49 8.97
C ALA A 65 12.42 -1.51 9.93
N ASP A 66 13.74 -1.54 10.09
CA ASP A 66 14.50 -0.62 10.94
C ASP A 66 14.30 0.84 10.50
N ARG A 67 14.30 1.09 9.19
CA ARG A 67 14.05 2.43 8.64
C ARG A 67 12.62 2.90 8.95
N LEU A 68 11.63 2.06 8.71
CA LEU A 68 10.22 2.38 8.97
C LEU A 68 9.97 2.59 10.45
N LYS A 69 10.57 1.76 11.32
CA LYS A 69 10.45 1.90 12.77
C LYS A 69 10.98 3.25 13.26
N ARG A 70 12.14 3.70 12.77
CA ARG A 70 12.67 5.04 13.08
C ARG A 70 11.75 6.16 12.62
N ALA A 71 11.12 6.02 11.45
CA ALA A 71 10.17 7.01 10.96
C ALA A 71 8.88 7.03 11.81
N ILE A 72 8.35 5.85 12.16
CA ILE A 72 7.18 5.70 13.02
C ILE A 72 7.43 6.28 14.42
N ASP A 73 8.60 6.02 15.00
CA ASP A 73 8.96 6.50 16.34
C ASP A 73 9.15 8.03 16.41
N ALA A 74 9.36 8.68 15.27
CA ALA A 74 9.48 10.14 15.19
C ALA A 74 8.11 10.84 15.13
N GLU A 75 7.02 10.08 14.97
CA GLU A 75 5.68 10.60 14.80
C GLU A 75 4.88 10.57 16.12
N PRO A 76 3.84 11.40 16.26
CA PRO A 76 3.00 11.38 17.45
C PRO A 76 2.40 9.98 17.71
N PRO A 77 2.33 9.53 18.98
CA PRO A 77 1.75 8.23 19.31
C PRO A 77 0.33 8.07 18.76
N GLY A 78 0.02 6.89 18.23
CA GLY A 78 -1.29 6.55 17.69
C GLY A 78 -1.50 6.90 16.20
N VAL A 79 -0.62 7.70 15.59
CA VAL A 79 -0.63 8.01 14.15
C VAL A 79 -0.28 6.79 13.32
N PHE A 80 0.71 6.02 13.78
CA PHE A 80 1.13 4.74 13.21
C PHE A 80 1.11 3.68 14.31
N VAL A 81 0.44 2.56 14.05
CA VAL A 81 0.18 1.47 15.00
C VAL A 81 0.33 0.12 14.31
N ASP A 82 0.25 -0.97 15.08
CA ASP A 82 0.29 -2.35 14.58
C ASP A 82 1.50 -2.65 13.67
N PHE A 83 2.66 -2.08 14.02
CA PHE A 83 3.90 -2.33 13.27
C PHE A 83 4.35 -3.78 13.44
N ASP A 84 4.47 -4.50 12.33
CA ASP A 84 5.01 -5.84 12.24
C ASP A 84 6.21 -5.85 11.26
N PRO A 85 7.46 -5.99 11.78
CA PRO A 85 8.67 -5.96 10.97
C PRO A 85 8.87 -7.21 10.09
N SER A 86 8.13 -8.28 10.35
CA SER A 86 8.31 -9.60 9.71
C SER A 86 6.97 -10.21 9.28
N GLY A 87 6.02 -9.35 8.94
CA GLY A 87 4.67 -9.75 8.59
C GLY A 87 4.58 -10.45 7.24
N THR A 88 3.35 -10.86 6.93
CA THR A 88 2.99 -11.36 5.61
C THR A 88 1.72 -10.70 5.13
N SER A 89 1.63 -10.44 3.83
CA SER A 89 0.45 -9.84 3.21
C SER A 89 0.22 -10.47 1.86
N ALA A 90 -0.99 -11.00 1.67
CA ALA A 90 -1.41 -11.70 0.46
C ALA A 90 -0.40 -12.79 0.00
N GLY A 91 0.20 -13.50 0.97
CA GLY A 91 1.18 -14.57 0.73
C GLY A 91 2.63 -14.11 0.51
N ARG A 92 2.92 -12.81 0.66
CA ARG A 92 4.27 -12.24 0.48
C ARG A 92 4.88 -11.77 1.79
N PRO A 93 6.18 -12.01 2.04
CA PRO A 93 6.89 -11.36 3.14
C PRO A 93 6.85 -9.84 3.01
N ALA A 94 6.51 -9.15 4.10
CA ALA A 94 6.33 -7.70 4.10
C ALA A 94 6.64 -7.09 5.47
N VAL A 95 7.00 -5.81 5.49
CA VAL A 95 6.81 -5.00 6.68
C VAL A 95 5.39 -4.45 6.62
N THR A 96 4.62 -4.59 7.69
CA THR A 96 3.25 -4.06 7.74
C THR A 96 3.07 -3.11 8.91
N TYR A 97 2.18 -2.14 8.74
CA TYR A 97 1.78 -1.23 9.79
C TYR A 97 0.45 -0.59 9.40
N ARG A 98 -0.18 0.10 10.36
CA ARG A 98 -1.42 0.83 10.13
C ARG A 98 -1.25 2.30 10.45
N GLU A 99 -1.69 3.14 9.52
CA GLU A 99 -1.78 4.58 9.67
C GLU A 99 -3.21 4.95 10.06
N VAL A 100 -3.39 5.70 11.14
CA VAL A 100 -4.71 6.14 11.63
C VAL A 100 -4.87 7.63 11.38
N ARG A 101 -5.96 8.01 10.72
CA ARG A 101 -6.32 9.40 10.44
C ARG A 101 -7.75 9.66 10.87
N ALA A 102 -8.15 10.93 10.87
CA ALA A 102 -9.55 11.27 11.08
C ALA A 102 -10.38 10.72 9.92
N GLY A 103 -11.34 9.85 10.22
CA GLY A 103 -12.30 9.30 9.25
C GLY A 103 -11.87 8.01 8.53
N HIS A 104 -10.56 7.74 8.40
CA HIS A 104 -10.05 6.52 7.78
C HIS A 104 -8.77 6.01 8.41
N GLN A 105 -8.41 4.80 8.03
CA GLN A 105 -7.14 4.18 8.31
C GLN A 105 -6.56 3.60 7.03
N VAL A 106 -5.24 3.48 6.99
CA VAL A 106 -4.52 2.86 5.87
C VAL A 106 -3.67 1.72 6.40
N ARG A 107 -3.94 0.49 5.97
CA ARG A 107 -3.07 -0.65 6.26
C ARG A 107 -1.98 -0.72 5.19
N TRP A 108 -0.75 -0.45 5.59
CA TRP A 108 0.40 -0.45 4.70
C TRP A 108 1.05 -1.82 4.65
N THR A 109 1.33 -2.26 3.43
CA THR A 109 2.19 -3.40 3.11
C THR A 109 3.40 -2.88 2.36
N VAL A 110 4.60 -3.10 2.90
CA VAL A 110 5.86 -2.69 2.28
C VAL A 110 6.63 -3.92 1.84
N LEU A 111 6.87 -3.99 0.54
CA LEU A 111 7.49 -5.11 -0.17
C LEU A 111 8.83 -4.68 -0.73
N LEU A 112 9.74 -5.62 -0.84
CA LEU A 112 10.95 -5.47 -1.65
C LEU A 112 10.82 -6.36 -2.88
N ASP A 113 11.10 -5.77 -4.03
CA ASP A 113 11.12 -6.44 -5.31
C ASP A 113 12.36 -5.96 -6.09
N GLY A 114 13.43 -6.75 -6.01
CA GLY A 114 14.73 -6.41 -6.57
C GLY A 114 15.22 -5.02 -6.13
N PRO A 115 15.40 -4.05 -7.06
CA PRO A 115 15.92 -2.72 -6.77
C PRO A 115 14.85 -1.72 -6.29
N VAL A 116 13.62 -2.17 -5.98
CA VAL A 116 12.51 -1.29 -5.61
C VAL A 116 11.87 -1.72 -4.29
N ARG A 117 11.67 -0.75 -3.40
CA ARG A 117 10.75 -0.86 -2.27
C ARG A 117 9.39 -0.31 -2.69
N ILE A 118 8.37 -1.15 -2.60
CA ILE A 118 7.01 -0.86 -3.03
C ILE A 118 6.14 -0.79 -1.77
N SER A 119 5.50 0.34 -1.52
CA SER A 119 4.53 0.47 -0.42
C SER A 119 3.12 0.56 -0.99
N ILE A 120 2.24 -0.32 -0.53
CA ILE A 120 0.83 -0.37 -0.88
C ILE A 120 0.01 -0.11 0.37
N GLY A 121 -0.74 0.99 0.38
CA GLY A 121 -1.64 1.38 1.46
C GLY A 121 -3.08 1.06 1.11
N CYS A 122 -3.76 0.30 1.96
CA CYS A 122 -5.15 -0.08 1.77
C CYS A 122 -6.03 0.73 2.71
N GLN A 123 -6.73 1.71 2.15
CA GLN A 123 -7.55 2.67 2.89
C GLN A 123 -8.97 2.14 3.07
N SER A 124 -9.50 2.28 4.27
CA SER A 124 -10.91 2.05 4.60
C SER A 124 -11.35 2.92 5.78
N ARG A 125 -12.65 2.97 6.05
CA ARG A 125 -13.13 3.39 7.37
C ARG A 125 -12.72 2.38 8.45
N PRO A 126 -12.55 2.81 9.71
CA PRO A 126 -12.39 1.89 10.82
C PRO A 126 -13.57 0.93 10.92
N GLY A 127 -13.32 -0.38 10.96
CA GLY A 127 -14.36 -1.42 11.02
C GLY A 127 -14.89 -1.91 9.66
N ASP A 128 -14.52 -1.24 8.56
CA ASP A 128 -14.95 -1.56 7.20
C ASP A 128 -13.80 -2.11 6.32
N GLU A 129 -12.78 -2.71 6.91
CA GLU A 129 -11.56 -3.15 6.21
C GLU A 129 -11.86 -4.14 5.07
N ASN A 130 -12.94 -4.89 5.19
CA ASN A 130 -13.36 -5.85 4.16
C ASN A 130 -13.75 -5.20 2.84
N THR A 131 -14.11 -3.90 2.84
CA THR A 131 -14.49 -3.15 1.63
C THR A 131 -13.34 -2.96 0.64
N VAL A 132 -12.10 -2.89 1.13
CA VAL A 132 -10.88 -2.71 0.32
C VAL A 132 -10.09 -4.02 0.15
N ARG A 133 -10.40 -5.06 0.94
CA ARG A 133 -9.57 -6.27 1.08
C ARG A 133 -9.23 -6.94 -0.24
N ASP A 134 -10.22 -7.23 -1.08
CA ASP A 134 -9.97 -8.02 -2.29
C ASP A 134 -9.11 -7.24 -3.30
N ALA A 135 -9.35 -5.94 -3.45
CA ALA A 135 -8.54 -5.05 -4.27
C ALA A 135 -7.11 -4.92 -3.73
N CYS A 136 -6.98 -4.78 -2.41
CA CYS A 136 -5.71 -4.69 -1.70
C CYS A 136 -4.87 -5.95 -1.88
N GLU A 137 -5.44 -7.13 -1.62
CA GLU A 137 -4.72 -8.40 -1.76
C GLU A 137 -4.28 -8.64 -3.21
N GLN A 138 -5.11 -8.29 -4.18
CA GLN A 138 -4.76 -8.41 -5.60
C GLN A 138 -3.60 -7.48 -5.97
N ALA A 139 -3.63 -6.22 -5.53
CA ALA A 139 -2.55 -5.27 -5.71
C ALA A 139 -1.24 -5.78 -5.09
N VAL A 140 -1.28 -6.24 -3.84
CA VAL A 140 -0.12 -6.79 -3.12
C VAL A 140 0.43 -8.05 -3.80
N ARG A 141 -0.44 -9.01 -4.17
CA ARG A 141 -0.02 -10.25 -4.85
C ARG A 141 0.71 -9.97 -6.16
N SER A 142 0.22 -8.99 -6.92
CA SER A 142 0.69 -8.74 -8.29
C SER A 142 1.80 -7.70 -8.41
N ALA A 143 2.10 -6.94 -7.35
CA ALA A 143 3.09 -5.87 -7.43
C ALA A 143 4.51 -6.38 -7.68
N HIS A 144 5.17 -5.88 -8.72
CA HIS A 144 6.54 -6.25 -9.05
C HIS A 144 7.27 -5.09 -9.71
N ALA A 145 8.60 -5.12 -9.63
CA ALA A 145 9.44 -4.21 -10.38
C ALA A 145 9.40 -4.58 -11.88
N ILE A 146 9.46 -3.57 -12.74
CA ILE A 146 9.56 -3.72 -14.18
C ILE A 146 10.80 -2.98 -14.71
N GLY A 147 11.45 -3.56 -15.71
CA GLY A 147 12.72 -3.09 -16.29
C GLY A 147 13.91 -3.77 -15.65
#